data_AF-A0A1E4RUE1-F1
#
_entry.id   AF-A0A1E4RUE1-F1
#
_cell.length_a   1.000
_cell.length_b   1.000
_cell.length_c   1.000
_cell.angle_alpha   90.00
_cell.angle_beta   90.00
_cell.angle_gamma   90.00
#
_symmetry.space_group_name_H-M   'P 1'
#
loop_
_entity.id
_entity.type
_entity.pdbx_description
1 polymer ?
#
loop_
_entity_poly.entity_id
_entity_poly.type
_entity_poly.pdbx_seq_one_letter_code
_entity_poly.pdbx_strand_id
1 'polypeptide(L)'
;MTANGTSSAAESTKLFKESLSNVVSVLKDADKRGVLMSPIPEHFLEPDPLLIYRTYLTLSNKDKAKTTTILNKFEKGFYISAYGFYHDIKLCSSILINTLELGSRHYVDVDRFYKLSTELFLRECYRLHINIKEMSEKRESITSSYEEESQFEEMLNNDFDAICTSYTLGHGELYVTTTQNNVPLFTSMNSRSALDEREAIVPDNVSSSKVIPTTLSAQSIPLGAISPQVTRLPQMPQQQSTEILSRFLHPNWYSLPTAKWLALSDLQTFAPVVDEQTIVVSSQDKGKLWLEHIGYKQLQRWNQEPYNAAQALNGEDDDDMKEDVDEDEKEPNGDTAVVKDDVNMTQEIEVPGPVELTNEDLFNIYEWNPSNTLDDDVIEAFNEGQEQELLSMKLAELQSLRKERFEKALPLPTQRETGLHHECFRLLNEIMIKGDIMPDVRPSMLLPTEQFIYNGTLPVPQQNHPRKKYKTRR
;
A
#
# COMPACT_ATOMS: atom_id res chain seq x y z
N MET A 1 -41.08 -1.88 -25.03
CA MET A 1 -40.69 -1.53 -23.64
C MET A 1 -40.35 -0.05 -23.60
N THR A 2 -41.34 0.82 -23.44
CA THR A 2 -41.20 2.30 -23.52
C THR A 2 -42.17 2.95 -22.55
N ALA A 3 -41.97 2.76 -21.24
CA ALA A 3 -42.85 3.33 -20.22
C ALA A 3 -42.16 3.71 -18.88
N ASN A 4 -40.82 3.83 -18.84
CA ASN A 4 -40.07 4.26 -17.63
C ASN A 4 -39.32 5.61 -17.79
N GLY A 5 -39.55 6.36 -18.89
CA GLY A 5 -38.70 7.52 -19.24
C GLY A 5 -38.98 8.82 -18.47
N THR A 6 -40.15 9.00 -17.86
CA THR A 6 -40.56 10.31 -17.31
C THR A 6 -40.24 10.50 -15.83
N SER A 7 -40.21 9.43 -15.02
CA SER A 7 -39.79 9.51 -13.61
C SER A 7 -38.27 9.75 -13.48
N SER A 8 -37.48 9.09 -14.33
CA SER A 8 -36.02 9.20 -14.36
C SER A 8 -35.51 10.61 -14.68
N ALA A 9 -36.20 11.36 -15.56
CA ALA A 9 -35.80 12.73 -15.93
C ALA A 9 -36.11 13.77 -14.83
N ALA A 10 -37.21 13.60 -14.10
CA ALA A 10 -37.55 14.46 -12.97
C ALA A 10 -36.62 14.21 -11.77
N GLU A 11 -36.21 12.95 -11.57
CA GLU A 11 -35.27 12.57 -10.53
C GLU A 11 -33.84 13.05 -10.86
N SER A 12 -33.39 12.90 -12.10
CA SER A 12 -32.06 13.39 -12.52
C SER A 12 -31.94 14.93 -12.46
N THR A 13 -33.00 15.67 -12.78
CA THR A 13 -33.01 17.14 -12.64
C THR A 13 -33.02 17.60 -11.18
N LYS A 14 -33.62 16.83 -10.26
CA LYS A 14 -33.56 17.09 -8.82
C LYS A 14 -32.16 16.83 -8.28
N LEU A 15 -31.56 15.68 -8.62
CA LEU A 15 -30.19 15.31 -8.25
C LEU A 15 -29.17 16.31 -8.81
N PHE A 16 -29.37 16.79 -10.02
CA PHE A 16 -28.53 17.83 -10.62
C PHE A 16 -28.58 19.14 -9.83
N LYS A 17 -29.77 19.60 -9.41
CA LYS A 17 -29.89 20.83 -8.60
C LYS A 17 -29.22 20.70 -7.24
N GLU A 18 -29.34 19.55 -6.61
CA GLU A 18 -28.67 19.26 -5.33
C GLU A 18 -27.14 19.21 -5.50
N SER A 19 -26.64 18.49 -6.51
CA SER A 19 -25.21 18.45 -6.85
C SER A 19 -24.69 19.85 -7.19
N LEU A 20 -25.43 20.64 -7.98
CA LEU A 20 -25.05 22.01 -8.33
C LEU A 20 -24.96 22.90 -7.07
N SER A 21 -25.87 22.75 -6.11
CA SER A 21 -25.81 23.47 -4.83
C SER A 21 -24.54 23.16 -4.06
N ASN A 22 -24.14 21.89 -4.02
CA ASN A 22 -22.91 21.44 -3.35
C ASN A 22 -21.65 21.89 -4.11
N VAL A 23 -21.66 21.85 -5.44
CA VAL A 23 -20.55 22.37 -6.26
C VAL A 23 -20.40 23.87 -6.04
N VAL A 24 -21.49 24.64 -6.07
CA VAL A 24 -21.44 26.09 -5.85
C VAL A 24 -20.98 26.46 -4.44
N SER A 25 -21.34 25.69 -3.40
CA SER A 25 -20.82 25.96 -2.05
C SER A 25 -19.30 25.76 -1.98
N VAL A 26 -18.79 24.67 -2.55
CA VAL A 26 -17.34 24.42 -2.65
C VAL A 26 -16.64 25.50 -3.47
N LEU A 27 -17.24 25.93 -4.59
CA LEU A 27 -16.66 26.97 -5.44
C LEU A 27 -16.66 28.34 -4.76
N LYS A 28 -17.66 28.68 -3.94
CA LYS A 28 -17.67 29.91 -3.14
C LYS A 28 -16.49 29.96 -2.18
N ASP A 29 -16.18 28.84 -1.53
CA ASP A 29 -15.03 28.75 -0.61
C ASP A 29 -13.70 28.73 -1.35
N ALA A 30 -13.65 28.15 -2.55
CA ALA A 30 -12.46 28.11 -3.40
C ALA A 30 -12.16 29.45 -4.10
N ASP A 31 -13.17 30.29 -4.34
CA ASP A 31 -13.06 31.54 -5.09
C ASP A 31 -12.40 32.67 -4.29
N LYS A 32 -11.07 32.68 -4.27
CA LYS A 32 -10.27 33.72 -3.61
C LYS A 32 -10.28 35.07 -4.35
N ARG A 33 -10.74 35.13 -5.61
CA ARG A 33 -10.55 36.29 -6.51
C ARG A 33 -11.85 36.86 -7.07
N GLY A 34 -12.99 36.28 -6.74
CA GLY A 34 -14.30 36.77 -7.17
C GLY A 34 -14.62 36.43 -8.63
N VAL A 35 -14.16 35.29 -9.14
CA VAL A 35 -14.54 34.78 -10.48
C VAL A 35 -16.05 34.58 -10.59
N LEU A 36 -16.72 34.19 -9.51
CA LEU A 36 -18.17 34.01 -9.47
C LEU A 36 -18.92 35.36 -9.43
N MET A 37 -18.23 36.42 -9.04
CA MET A 37 -18.75 37.79 -8.89
C MET A 37 -18.43 38.69 -10.09
N SER A 38 -17.62 38.23 -11.05
CA SER A 38 -17.30 39.04 -12.22
C SER A 38 -18.52 39.20 -13.14
N PRO A 39 -18.68 40.38 -13.78
CA PRO A 39 -19.84 40.68 -14.60
C PRO A 39 -19.83 39.93 -15.93
N ILE A 40 -20.91 39.22 -16.23
CA ILE A 40 -21.20 38.53 -17.50
C ILE A 40 -22.48 39.09 -18.13
N PRO A 41 -22.60 39.17 -19.47
CA PRO A 41 -23.88 39.44 -20.13
C PRO A 41 -25.00 38.46 -19.72
N GLU A 42 -26.20 38.99 -19.43
CA GLU A 42 -27.35 38.19 -18.93
C GLU A 42 -27.84 37.14 -19.94
N HIS A 43 -27.88 37.46 -21.23
CA HIS A 43 -28.48 36.63 -22.29
C HIS A 43 -27.47 36.07 -23.30
N PHE A 44 -26.24 35.79 -22.87
CA PHE A 44 -25.21 35.24 -23.76
C PHE A 44 -25.05 33.74 -23.54
N LEU A 45 -25.24 32.96 -24.61
CA LEU A 45 -25.00 31.53 -24.65
C LEU A 45 -24.48 31.16 -26.04
N GLU A 46 -23.24 30.67 -26.11
CA GLU A 46 -22.63 30.16 -27.33
C GLU A 46 -22.69 28.62 -27.34
N PRO A 47 -23.17 27.97 -28.41
CA PRO A 47 -23.21 26.52 -28.49
C PRO A 47 -21.83 25.86 -28.63
N ASP A 48 -20.85 26.48 -29.31
CA ASP A 48 -19.49 25.93 -29.42
C ASP A 48 -18.60 26.40 -28.25
N PRO A 49 -18.11 25.49 -27.39
CA PRO A 49 -17.23 25.84 -26.28
C PRO A 49 -15.95 26.57 -26.71
N LEU A 50 -15.41 26.32 -27.90
CA LEU A 50 -14.14 26.92 -28.34
C LEU A 50 -14.29 28.38 -28.75
N LEU A 51 -15.48 28.79 -29.20
CA LEU A 51 -15.72 30.12 -29.75
C LEU A 51 -16.25 31.12 -28.71
N ILE A 52 -16.57 30.67 -27.49
CA ILE A 52 -17.16 31.47 -26.39
C ILE A 52 -16.49 32.84 -26.23
N TYR A 53 -15.15 32.88 -26.13
CA TYR A 53 -14.46 34.14 -25.89
C TYR A 53 -14.43 35.05 -27.12
N ARG A 54 -14.25 34.46 -28.31
CA ARG A 54 -14.27 35.21 -29.58
C ARG A 54 -15.62 35.83 -29.85
N THR A 55 -16.72 35.09 -29.64
CA THR A 55 -18.06 35.62 -29.84
C THR A 55 -18.39 36.67 -28.77
N TYR A 56 -17.92 36.50 -27.53
CA TYR A 56 -17.99 37.54 -26.51
C TYR A 56 -17.27 38.84 -26.93
N LEU A 57 -16.05 38.77 -27.49
CA LEU A 57 -15.35 39.95 -27.99
C LEU A 57 -16.15 40.68 -29.09
N THR A 58 -16.78 39.94 -30.01
CA THR A 58 -17.62 40.56 -31.03
C THR A 58 -18.86 41.25 -30.46
N LEU A 59 -19.40 40.74 -29.35
CA LEU A 59 -20.57 41.30 -28.66
C LEU A 59 -20.19 42.52 -27.82
N SER A 60 -19.06 42.44 -27.10
CA SER A 60 -18.56 43.52 -26.24
C SER A 60 -18.25 44.80 -27.04
N ASN A 61 -17.83 44.67 -28.29
CA ASN A 61 -17.59 45.79 -29.20
C ASN A 61 -18.89 46.44 -29.72
N LYS A 62 -20.06 45.81 -29.55
CA LYS A 62 -21.32 46.23 -30.16
C LYS A 62 -22.37 46.81 -29.21
N ASP A 63 -22.40 46.45 -27.91
CA ASP A 63 -23.48 46.91 -27.01
C ASP A 63 -23.16 47.01 -25.51
N LYS A 64 -23.83 47.95 -24.81
CA LYS A 64 -23.95 48.02 -23.33
C LYS A 64 -24.96 46.96 -22.84
N ALA A 65 -24.60 45.69 -22.92
CA ALA A 65 -25.44 44.59 -22.45
C ALA A 65 -25.68 44.68 -20.93
N LYS A 66 -26.87 44.26 -20.47
CA LYS A 66 -27.13 44.08 -19.03
C LYS A 66 -26.19 43.03 -18.47
N THR A 67 -25.46 43.39 -17.43
CA THR A 67 -24.51 42.50 -16.75
C THR A 67 -25.15 41.84 -15.54
N THR A 68 -24.86 40.57 -15.34
CA THR A 68 -25.22 39.74 -14.19
C THR A 68 -23.98 38.98 -13.70
N THR A 69 -24.08 38.26 -12.59
CA THR A 69 -23.00 37.44 -12.04
C THR A 69 -23.45 35.97 -11.98
N ILE A 70 -22.49 35.03 -11.88
CA ILE A 70 -22.80 33.59 -11.80
C ILE A 70 -23.65 33.30 -10.56
N LEU A 71 -23.30 33.91 -9.41
CA LEU A 71 -24.09 33.74 -8.18
C LEU A 71 -25.53 34.24 -8.32
N ASN A 72 -25.72 35.41 -8.93
CA ASN A 72 -27.06 35.97 -9.16
C ASN A 72 -27.87 35.09 -10.13
N LYS A 73 -27.21 34.49 -11.14
CA LYS A 73 -27.86 33.54 -12.06
C LYS A 73 -28.25 32.23 -11.34
N PHE A 74 -27.41 31.76 -10.42
CA PHE A 74 -27.67 30.58 -9.61
C PHE A 74 -28.85 30.79 -8.65
N GLU A 75 -28.86 31.90 -7.91
CA GLU A 75 -29.95 32.22 -6.96
C GLU A 75 -31.30 32.38 -7.65
N LYS A 76 -31.31 32.88 -8.88
CA LYS A 76 -32.51 32.99 -9.73
C LYS A 76 -32.90 31.67 -10.42
N GLY A 77 -32.11 30.61 -10.28
CA GLY A 77 -32.40 29.29 -10.84
C GLY A 77 -32.28 29.20 -12.36
N PHE A 78 -31.43 30.01 -13.00
CA PHE A 78 -31.28 30.03 -14.47
C PHE A 78 -30.63 28.76 -15.04
N TYR A 79 -29.87 28.01 -14.23
CA TYR A 79 -29.15 26.83 -14.69
C TYR A 79 -30.05 25.59 -14.74
N ILE A 80 -30.71 25.41 -15.89
CA ILE A 80 -31.49 24.20 -16.21
C ILE A 80 -30.60 23.16 -16.91
N SER A 81 -29.64 23.61 -17.73
CA SER A 81 -28.68 22.77 -18.44
C SER A 81 -27.29 22.85 -17.78
N ALA A 82 -26.61 21.70 -17.68
CA ALA A 82 -25.23 21.60 -17.21
C ALA A 82 -24.26 22.46 -18.07
N TYR A 83 -24.51 22.53 -19.38
CA TYR A 83 -23.68 23.32 -20.29
C TYR A 83 -23.70 24.81 -19.96
N GLY A 84 -24.86 25.37 -19.57
CA GLY A 84 -24.98 26.80 -19.26
C GLY A 84 -24.10 27.23 -18.08
N PHE A 85 -23.92 26.35 -17.09
CA PHE A 85 -23.04 26.61 -15.95
C PHE A 85 -21.56 26.54 -16.35
N TYR A 86 -21.16 25.50 -17.10
CA TYR A 86 -19.81 25.37 -17.63
C TYR A 86 -19.42 26.56 -18.54
N HIS A 87 -20.34 26.96 -19.42
CA HIS A 87 -20.18 28.10 -20.32
C HIS A 87 -19.86 29.39 -19.55
N ASP A 88 -20.67 29.71 -18.54
CA ASP A 88 -20.49 30.93 -17.74
C ASP A 88 -19.16 30.92 -16.95
N ILE A 89 -18.75 29.76 -16.39
CA ILE A 89 -17.45 29.61 -15.73
C ILE A 89 -16.29 29.87 -16.70
N LYS A 90 -16.34 29.25 -17.88
CA LYS A 90 -15.30 29.42 -18.90
C LYS A 90 -15.21 30.86 -19.36
N LEU A 91 -16.35 31.49 -19.63
CA LEU A 91 -16.43 32.87 -20.04
C LEU A 91 -15.86 33.84 -18.99
N CYS A 92 -16.30 33.73 -17.73
CA CYS A 92 -15.75 34.53 -16.62
C CYS A 92 -14.24 34.40 -16.52
N SER A 93 -13.75 33.16 -16.55
CA SER A 93 -12.32 32.86 -16.41
C SER A 93 -11.53 33.45 -17.59
N SER A 94 -12.03 33.30 -18.82
CA SER A 94 -11.42 33.88 -20.03
C SER A 94 -11.40 35.42 -19.99
N ILE A 95 -12.46 36.08 -19.52
CA ILE A 95 -12.49 37.54 -19.37
C ILE A 95 -11.41 37.98 -18.39
N LEU A 96 -11.36 37.38 -17.20
CA LEU A 96 -10.39 37.75 -16.17
C LEU A 96 -8.95 37.50 -16.61
N ILE A 97 -8.65 36.34 -17.19
CA ILE A 97 -7.33 36.01 -17.73
C ILE A 97 -6.87 37.05 -18.75
N ASN A 98 -7.77 37.47 -19.65
CA ASN A 98 -7.50 38.50 -20.66
C ASN A 98 -7.58 39.94 -20.14
N THR A 99 -7.88 40.18 -18.86
CA THR A 99 -7.71 41.49 -18.22
C THR A 99 -6.41 41.59 -17.44
N LEU A 100 -5.86 40.45 -17.02
CA LEU A 100 -4.68 40.38 -16.16
C LEU A 100 -3.39 40.32 -16.99
N GLU A 101 -2.28 40.66 -16.33
CA GLU A 101 -0.93 40.50 -16.87
C GLU A 101 -0.50 39.03 -16.82
N LEU A 102 0.21 38.59 -17.86
CA LEU A 102 0.70 37.21 -17.99
C LEU A 102 1.62 36.87 -16.82
N GLY A 103 1.37 35.73 -16.19
CA GLY A 103 2.20 35.23 -15.09
C GLY A 103 2.05 35.97 -13.75
N SER A 104 1.15 36.96 -13.66
CA SER A 104 0.80 37.56 -12.38
C SER A 104 0.21 36.50 -11.43
N ARG A 105 0.38 36.67 -10.11
CA ARG A 105 -0.19 35.73 -9.12
C ARG A 105 -1.71 35.58 -9.29
N HIS A 106 -2.39 36.68 -9.62
CA HIS A 106 -3.82 36.70 -9.90
C HIS A 106 -4.18 35.86 -11.13
N TYR A 107 -3.40 35.97 -12.21
CA TYR A 107 -3.59 35.17 -13.42
C TYR A 107 -3.49 33.66 -13.12
N VAL A 108 -2.46 33.26 -12.37
CA VAL A 108 -2.26 31.85 -11.98
C VAL A 108 -3.38 31.37 -11.05
N ASP A 109 -3.83 32.20 -10.11
CA ASP A 109 -4.94 31.87 -9.21
C ASP A 109 -6.25 31.64 -9.99
N VAL A 110 -6.56 32.48 -10.99
CA VAL A 110 -7.75 32.34 -11.85
C VAL A 110 -7.65 31.08 -12.73
N ASP A 111 -6.50 30.80 -13.33
CA ASP A 111 -6.28 29.58 -14.12
C ASP A 111 -6.43 28.30 -13.26
N ARG A 112 -5.92 28.31 -12.02
CA ARG A 112 -6.11 27.21 -11.06
C ARG A 112 -7.56 27.02 -10.68
N PHE A 113 -8.28 28.12 -10.41
CA PHE A 113 -9.70 28.07 -10.12
C PHE A 113 -10.50 27.51 -11.31
N TYR A 114 -10.21 27.94 -12.53
CA TYR A 114 -10.83 27.41 -13.74
C TYR A 114 -10.63 25.89 -13.85
N LYS A 115 -9.38 25.40 -13.77
CA LYS A 115 -9.06 23.97 -13.83
C LYS A 115 -9.84 23.17 -12.77
N LEU A 116 -9.77 23.58 -11.51
CA LEU A 116 -10.48 22.96 -10.40
C LEU A 116 -11.99 22.93 -10.64
N SER A 117 -12.58 24.08 -11.02
CA SER A 117 -14.03 24.20 -11.20
C SER A 117 -14.56 23.35 -12.35
N THR A 118 -13.85 23.32 -13.48
CA THR A 118 -14.23 22.48 -14.63
C THR A 118 -14.04 21.00 -14.34
N GLU A 119 -12.97 20.59 -13.66
CA GLU A 119 -12.72 19.19 -13.31
C GLU A 119 -13.76 18.66 -12.33
N LEU A 120 -14.01 19.41 -11.25
CA LEU A 120 -15.03 19.07 -10.25
C LEU A 120 -16.41 18.95 -10.89
N PHE A 121 -16.79 19.94 -11.71
CA PHE A 121 -18.09 19.95 -12.36
C PHE A 121 -18.26 18.79 -13.36
N LEU A 122 -17.28 18.55 -14.23
CA LEU A 122 -17.33 17.46 -15.20
C LEU A 122 -17.36 16.08 -14.52
N ARG A 123 -16.62 15.90 -13.42
CA ARG A 123 -16.64 14.65 -12.63
C ARG A 123 -18.01 14.38 -12.02
N GLU A 124 -18.65 15.41 -11.44
CA GLU A 124 -20.00 15.29 -10.88
C GLU A 124 -21.06 15.06 -11.96
N CYS A 125 -20.96 15.74 -13.11
CA CYS A 125 -21.83 15.48 -14.25
C CYS A 125 -21.71 14.03 -14.75
N TYR A 126 -20.48 13.50 -14.84
CA TYR A 126 -20.23 12.12 -15.23
C TYR A 126 -20.82 11.12 -14.22
N ARG A 127 -20.63 11.36 -12.92
CA ARG A 127 -21.23 10.53 -11.84
C ARG A 127 -22.76 10.48 -11.93
N LEU A 128 -23.39 11.59 -12.33
CA LEU A 128 -24.84 11.68 -12.54
C LEU A 128 -25.29 11.23 -13.94
N HIS A 129 -24.38 10.73 -14.79
CA HIS A 129 -24.65 10.32 -16.17
C HIS A 129 -25.24 11.44 -17.05
N ILE A 130 -24.91 12.70 -16.77
CA ILE A 130 -25.33 13.86 -17.56
C ILE A 130 -24.26 14.16 -18.62
N ASN A 131 -24.54 13.78 -19.86
CA ASN A 131 -23.66 14.09 -20.99
C ASN A 131 -23.90 15.50 -21.53
N ILE A 132 -22.83 16.27 -21.69
CA ILE A 132 -22.83 17.58 -22.37
C ILE A 132 -22.73 17.30 -23.88
N LYS A 133 -23.87 17.34 -24.58
CA LYS A 133 -23.98 16.98 -26.01
C LYS A 133 -23.08 17.82 -26.90
N GLU A 134 -22.95 19.11 -26.57
CA GLU A 134 -22.11 20.07 -27.28
C GLU A 134 -20.61 19.70 -27.24
N MET A 135 -20.20 18.91 -26.25
CA MET A 135 -18.83 18.37 -26.17
C MET A 135 -18.67 17.00 -26.85
N SER A 136 -19.72 16.18 -26.92
CA SER A 136 -19.64 14.83 -27.51
C SER A 136 -19.63 14.85 -29.03
N GLU A 137 -20.49 15.66 -29.65
CA GLU A 137 -20.62 15.77 -31.12
C GLU A 137 -19.32 16.22 -31.81
N LYS A 138 -18.48 16.96 -31.08
CA LYS A 138 -17.18 17.43 -31.57
C LYS A 138 -16.04 16.42 -31.39
N ARG A 139 -16.13 15.50 -30.43
CA ARG A 139 -15.15 14.41 -30.32
C ARG A 139 -15.23 13.51 -31.54
N GLU A 140 -16.44 13.18 -31.96
CA GLU A 140 -16.71 12.32 -33.12
C GLU A 140 -16.22 12.95 -34.43
N SER A 141 -16.32 14.27 -34.59
CA SER A 141 -15.81 14.98 -35.78
C SER A 141 -14.30 15.12 -35.86
N ILE A 142 -13.58 15.07 -34.73
CA ILE A 142 -12.11 15.10 -34.70
C ILE A 142 -11.55 13.70 -34.99
N THR A 143 -12.12 12.66 -34.39
CA THR A 143 -11.65 11.27 -34.56
C THR A 143 -11.79 10.79 -36.01
N SER A 144 -12.89 11.15 -36.68
CA SER A 144 -13.15 10.78 -38.09
C SER A 144 -12.22 11.43 -39.12
N SER A 145 -11.33 12.34 -38.72
CA SER A 145 -10.46 13.07 -39.65
C SER A 145 -9.05 12.50 -39.82
N TYR A 146 -8.68 11.43 -39.08
CA TYR A 146 -7.30 10.89 -39.02
C TYR A 146 -7.16 9.39 -39.32
N GLU A 147 -8.16 8.73 -39.90
CA GLU A 147 -8.13 7.27 -40.14
C GLU A 147 -7.33 6.87 -41.39
N GLU A 148 -6.01 7.09 -41.39
CA GLU A 148 -5.10 6.21 -42.13
C GLU A 148 -4.33 5.38 -41.11
N GLU A 149 -4.70 4.11 -40.96
CA GLU A 149 -4.05 3.17 -40.05
C GLU A 149 -2.57 3.01 -40.43
N SER A 150 -1.70 3.05 -39.43
CA SER A 150 -0.28 2.79 -39.65
C SER A 150 -0.07 1.30 -39.94
N GLN A 151 0.91 0.94 -40.78
CA GLN A 151 1.28 -0.48 -41.01
C GLN A 151 1.59 -1.25 -39.72
N PHE A 152 2.07 -0.55 -38.68
CA PHE A 152 2.30 -1.14 -37.37
C PHE A 152 0.98 -1.43 -36.62
N GLU A 153 -0.01 -0.56 -36.77
CA GLU A 153 -1.34 -0.71 -36.17
C GLU A 153 -2.11 -1.85 -36.84
N GLU A 154 -2.02 -1.96 -38.18
CA GLU A 154 -2.57 -3.10 -38.92
C GLU A 154 -1.99 -4.43 -38.41
N MET A 155 -0.68 -4.50 -38.15
CA MET A 155 -0.06 -5.70 -37.59
C MET A 155 -0.58 -6.02 -36.18
N LEU A 156 -0.73 -5.01 -35.32
CA LEU A 156 -1.24 -5.21 -33.96
C LEU A 156 -2.70 -5.65 -33.94
N ASN A 157 -3.54 -5.08 -34.79
CA ASN A 157 -4.96 -5.44 -34.90
C ASN A 157 -5.16 -6.86 -35.44
N ASN A 158 -4.20 -7.37 -36.22
CA ASN A 158 -4.22 -8.77 -36.66
C ASN A 158 -3.82 -9.75 -35.53
N ASP A 159 -2.91 -9.34 -34.64
CA ASP A 159 -2.34 -10.21 -33.60
C ASP A 159 -3.11 -10.13 -32.27
N PHE A 160 -3.78 -9.00 -31.98
CA PHE A 160 -4.39 -8.71 -30.68
C PHE A 160 -5.74 -8.00 -30.80
N ASP A 161 -6.65 -8.35 -29.88
CA ASP A 161 -7.87 -7.56 -29.64
C ASP A 161 -7.55 -6.35 -28.76
N ALA A 162 -7.67 -5.14 -29.33
CA ALA A 162 -7.32 -3.91 -28.63
C ALA A 162 -8.45 -3.41 -27.72
N ILE A 163 -8.22 -3.42 -26.40
CA ILE A 163 -9.07 -2.72 -25.43
C ILE A 163 -8.51 -1.31 -25.22
N CYS A 164 -9.12 -0.33 -25.88
CA CYS A 164 -8.60 1.04 -25.92
C CYS A 164 -9.32 1.97 -24.93
N THR A 165 -8.55 2.88 -24.35
CA THR A 165 -9.09 4.06 -23.64
C THR A 165 -8.44 5.30 -24.21
N SER A 166 -9.24 6.33 -24.53
CA SER A 166 -8.76 7.57 -25.11
C SER A 166 -9.19 8.77 -24.29
N TYR A 167 -8.27 9.71 -24.10
CA TYR A 167 -8.52 10.99 -23.45
C TYR A 167 -7.66 12.08 -24.06
N THR A 168 -8.11 13.32 -23.93
CA THR A 168 -7.41 14.49 -24.46
C THR A 168 -6.80 15.28 -23.31
N LEU A 169 -5.50 15.60 -23.43
CA LEU A 169 -4.77 16.39 -22.45
C LEU A 169 -4.07 17.56 -23.17
N GLY A 170 -4.10 18.75 -22.54
CA GLY A 170 -3.41 19.92 -23.06
C GLY A 170 -1.89 19.77 -22.99
N HIS A 171 -1.18 20.24 -24.01
CA HIS A 171 0.29 20.26 -24.02
C HIS A 171 0.85 21.46 -23.24
N GLY A 172 2.06 21.29 -22.70
CA GLY A 172 2.84 22.41 -22.18
C GLY A 172 3.63 23.09 -23.29
N GLU A 173 4.05 24.34 -23.06
CA GLU A 173 4.98 25.06 -23.94
C GLU A 173 6.20 25.48 -23.12
N LEU A 174 7.39 25.40 -23.71
CA LEU A 174 8.63 25.91 -23.15
C LEU A 174 9.44 26.62 -24.23
N TYR A 175 10.46 27.36 -23.81
CA TYR A 175 11.39 28.02 -24.69
C TYR A 175 12.71 27.27 -24.75
N VAL A 176 13.28 27.18 -25.96
CA VAL A 176 14.56 26.55 -26.24
C VAL A 176 15.49 27.57 -26.86
N THR A 177 16.73 27.59 -26.39
CA THR A 177 17.81 28.35 -27.04
C THR A 177 19.05 27.49 -27.15
N THR A 178 19.81 27.65 -28.23
CA THR A 178 21.02 26.89 -28.49
C THR A 178 22.24 27.75 -28.17
N THR A 179 23.11 27.25 -27.31
CA THR A 179 24.37 27.92 -26.96
C THR A 179 25.42 27.78 -28.08
N GLN A 180 26.51 28.56 -27.99
CA GLN A 180 27.64 28.49 -28.93
C GLN A 180 28.28 27.09 -29.03
N ASN A 181 28.16 26.27 -27.99
CA ASN A 181 28.67 24.90 -27.95
C ASN A 181 27.65 23.87 -28.47
N ASN A 182 26.59 24.29 -29.19
CA ASN A 182 25.48 23.45 -29.64
C ASN A 182 24.77 22.68 -28.52
N VAL A 183 24.82 23.18 -27.28
CA VAL A 183 24.05 22.61 -26.18
C VAL A 183 22.68 23.30 -26.14
N PRO A 184 21.57 22.57 -26.33
CA PRO A 184 20.24 23.14 -26.17
C PRO A 184 19.95 23.40 -24.69
N LEU A 185 19.49 24.60 -24.39
CA LEU A 185 19.01 24.99 -23.08
C LEU A 185 17.49 25.12 -23.12
N PHE A 186 16.85 24.53 -22.13
CA PHE A 186 15.40 24.54 -21.97
C PHE A 186 15.03 25.43 -20.80
N THR A 187 13.99 26.25 -20.97
CA THR A 187 13.39 26.97 -19.84
C THR A 187 12.45 26.07 -19.06
N SER A 188 11.98 26.55 -17.90
CA SER A 188 10.79 25.99 -17.27
C SER A 188 9.57 26.09 -18.19
N MET A 189 8.53 25.31 -17.88
CA MET A 189 7.24 25.42 -18.58
C MET A 189 6.67 26.84 -18.45
N ASN A 190 6.09 27.33 -19.55
CA ASN A 190 5.36 28.58 -19.57
C ASN A 190 4.08 28.43 -18.74
N SER A 191 3.87 29.31 -17.76
CA SER A 191 2.65 29.33 -16.93
C SER A 191 1.46 29.98 -17.66
N ARG A 192 1.39 29.86 -18.98
CA ARG A 192 0.32 30.40 -19.81
C ARG A 192 -0.90 29.50 -19.70
N SER A 193 -2.08 30.08 -19.49
CA SER A 193 -3.34 29.36 -19.44
C SER A 193 -3.79 28.93 -20.83
N ALA A 194 -4.50 27.81 -20.92
CA ALA A 194 -5.15 27.36 -22.15
C ALA A 194 -6.31 28.29 -22.60
N LEU A 195 -6.80 29.16 -21.70
CA LEU A 195 -7.83 30.15 -22.00
C LEU A 195 -7.28 31.46 -22.59
N ASP A 196 -5.96 31.62 -22.61
CA ASP A 196 -5.31 32.84 -23.08
C ASP A 196 -5.06 32.76 -24.58
N GLU A 197 -5.84 33.51 -25.36
CA GLU A 197 -5.75 33.56 -26.82
C GLU A 197 -4.67 34.53 -27.34
N ARG A 198 -3.99 35.29 -26.47
CA ARG A 198 -2.97 36.27 -26.89
C ARG A 198 -1.76 35.59 -27.51
N GLU A 199 -1.18 36.16 -28.56
CA GLU A 199 0.05 35.60 -29.14
C GLU A 199 1.25 35.75 -28.19
N ALA A 200 2.08 34.70 -28.10
CA ALA A 200 3.27 34.75 -27.27
C ALA A 200 4.35 35.60 -27.97
N ILE A 201 4.84 36.63 -27.30
CA ILE A 201 5.93 37.46 -27.80
C ILE A 201 7.24 36.71 -27.52
N VAL A 202 7.80 36.07 -28.54
CA VAL A 202 9.05 35.29 -28.44
C VAL A 202 10.21 36.09 -29.05
N PRO A 203 11.34 36.26 -28.35
CA PRO A 203 12.55 36.85 -28.93
C PRO A 203 13.14 36.01 -30.08
N ASP A 204 13.76 36.66 -31.07
CA ASP A 204 14.27 36.01 -32.30
C ASP A 204 15.27 34.85 -32.08
N ASN A 205 15.99 34.85 -30.96
CA ASN A 205 17.00 33.83 -30.62
C ASN A 205 16.45 32.64 -29.81
N VAL A 206 15.13 32.57 -29.66
CA VAL A 206 14.42 31.59 -28.85
C VAL A 206 13.35 30.92 -29.69
N SER A 207 13.28 29.59 -29.65
CA SER A 207 12.19 28.82 -30.26
C SER A 207 11.22 28.31 -29.20
N SER A 208 9.95 28.22 -29.53
CA SER A 208 8.94 27.56 -28.69
C SER A 208 8.88 26.08 -29.02
N SER A 209 8.89 25.23 -27.99
CA SER A 209 8.72 23.78 -28.12
C SER A 209 7.55 23.31 -27.27
N LYS A 210 6.79 22.35 -27.80
CA LYS A 210 5.67 21.72 -27.10
C LYS A 210 6.16 20.52 -26.28
N VAL A 211 5.70 20.44 -25.04
CA VAL A 211 5.99 19.33 -24.12
C VAL A 211 4.77 18.42 -24.07
N ILE A 212 4.96 17.17 -24.49
CA ILE A 212 3.93 16.14 -24.43
C ILE A 212 3.96 15.54 -23.01
N PRO A 213 2.82 15.49 -22.30
CA PRO A 213 2.75 14.90 -20.97
C PRO A 213 2.94 13.38 -21.03
N THR A 214 3.68 12.83 -20.05
CA THR A 214 3.84 11.39 -19.89
C THR A 214 2.59 10.81 -19.23
N THR A 215 2.01 9.79 -19.87
CA THR A 215 0.77 9.16 -19.42
C THR A 215 1.00 7.84 -18.68
N LEU A 216 2.13 7.17 -18.94
CA LEU A 216 2.54 5.95 -18.27
C LEU A 216 3.43 6.29 -17.06
N SER A 217 3.08 5.75 -15.90
CA SER A 217 3.92 5.82 -14.71
C SER A 217 5.12 4.88 -14.87
N ALA A 218 6.29 5.32 -14.42
CA ALA A 218 7.42 4.43 -14.22
C ALA A 218 7.13 3.42 -13.11
N GLN A 219 7.78 2.26 -13.17
CA GLN A 219 7.69 1.25 -12.12
C GLN A 219 8.29 1.78 -10.81
N SER A 220 7.58 1.56 -9.70
CA SER A 220 8.03 1.97 -8.38
C SER A 220 9.16 1.08 -7.89
N ILE A 221 10.08 1.67 -7.14
CA ILE A 221 11.19 0.97 -6.51
C ILE A 221 10.75 0.62 -5.07
N PRO A 222 10.99 -0.61 -4.57
CA PRO A 222 10.65 -0.97 -3.21
C PRO A 222 11.41 -0.10 -2.20
N LEU A 223 10.79 0.13 -1.03
CA LEU A 223 11.33 1.04 0.00
C LEU A 223 12.78 0.71 0.40
N GLY A 224 13.14 -0.58 0.45
CA GLY A 224 14.49 -1.03 0.79
C GLY A 224 15.58 -0.56 -0.18
N ALA A 225 15.23 -0.26 -1.43
CA ALA A 225 16.17 0.28 -2.42
C ALA A 225 16.21 1.82 -2.40
N ILE A 226 15.19 2.50 -1.87
CA ILE A 226 15.20 3.97 -1.66
C ILE A 226 16.07 4.33 -0.45
N SER A 227 15.99 3.55 0.63
CA SER A 227 16.76 3.74 1.86
C SER A 227 17.61 2.52 2.22
N PRO A 228 18.61 2.16 1.38
CA PRO A 228 19.51 1.07 1.72
C PRO A 228 20.31 1.42 2.98
N GLN A 229 20.66 0.40 3.77
CA GLN A 229 21.56 0.57 4.91
C GLN A 229 22.97 0.89 4.39
N VAL A 230 23.34 2.18 4.39
CA VAL A 230 24.68 2.65 3.96
C VAL A 230 25.68 2.63 5.13
N THR A 231 25.23 2.27 6.34
CA THR A 231 26.09 2.23 7.53
C THR A 231 26.86 0.91 7.62
N ARG A 232 27.98 0.92 8.35
CA ARG A 232 28.73 -0.30 8.70
C ARG A 232 28.06 -1.13 9.79
N LEU A 233 26.80 -0.84 10.12
CA LEU A 233 26.05 -1.66 11.06
C LEU A 233 25.81 -3.03 10.40
N PRO A 234 26.03 -4.13 11.14
CA PRO A 234 25.75 -5.46 10.64
C PRO A 234 24.27 -5.57 10.24
N GLN A 235 24.00 -6.31 9.16
CA GLN A 235 22.65 -6.48 8.63
C GLN A 235 21.84 -7.42 9.53
N MET A 236 20.78 -6.87 10.13
CA MET A 236 19.76 -7.52 10.96
C MET A 236 20.24 -8.33 12.20
N PRO A 237 19.39 -8.46 13.24
CA PRO A 237 19.70 -9.21 14.45
C PRO A 237 19.93 -10.72 14.25
N GLN A 238 19.71 -11.28 13.05
CA GLN A 238 19.74 -12.74 12.84
C GLN A 238 21.14 -13.33 12.64
N GLN A 239 22.13 -12.52 12.26
CA GLN A 239 23.50 -13.01 12.02
C GLN A 239 24.44 -12.81 13.22
N GLN A 240 23.95 -12.23 14.33
CA GLN A 240 24.75 -11.94 15.51
C GLN A 240 24.10 -12.45 16.78
N SER A 241 24.91 -12.66 17.83
CA SER A 241 24.40 -12.92 19.17
C SER A 241 23.54 -11.73 19.61
N THR A 242 22.23 -11.94 19.73
CA THR A 242 21.28 -10.98 20.29
C THR A 242 21.38 -10.86 21.82
N GLU A 243 22.17 -11.75 22.44
CA GLU A 243 22.44 -11.75 23.87
C GLU A 243 23.26 -10.53 24.29
N ILE A 244 22.60 -9.62 25.01
CA ILE A 244 23.23 -8.41 25.56
C ILE A 244 24.13 -8.75 26.75
N LEU A 245 23.77 -9.75 27.57
CA LEU A 245 24.41 -10.06 28.84
C LEU A 245 25.04 -11.46 28.89
N SER A 246 25.57 -11.96 27.77
CA SER A 246 26.18 -13.30 27.70
C SER A 246 27.37 -13.50 28.65
N ARG A 247 28.06 -12.41 29.04
CA ARG A 247 29.23 -12.44 29.94
C ARG A 247 29.08 -11.53 31.16
N PHE A 248 27.86 -11.15 31.50
CA PHE A 248 27.64 -10.30 32.67
C PHE A 248 27.84 -11.10 33.96
N LEU A 249 28.79 -10.66 34.78
CA LEU A 249 29.04 -11.20 36.12
C LEU A 249 28.60 -10.16 37.15
N HIS A 250 27.49 -10.44 37.84
CA HIS A 250 27.05 -9.60 38.94
C HIS A 250 28.06 -9.69 40.10
N PRO A 251 28.39 -8.59 40.79
CA PRO A 251 29.38 -8.62 41.86
C PRO A 251 29.11 -9.63 43.00
N ASN A 252 27.85 -9.97 43.23
CA ASN A 252 27.45 -10.99 44.20
C ASN A 252 27.89 -12.43 43.82
N TRP A 253 28.31 -12.65 42.58
CA TRP A 253 28.80 -13.95 42.09
C TRP A 253 30.33 -14.06 42.10
N TYR A 254 31.05 -13.02 42.51
CA TYR A 254 32.50 -13.14 42.69
C TYR A 254 32.82 -14.14 43.80
N SER A 255 33.80 -15.00 43.55
CA SER A 255 34.34 -15.89 44.57
C SER A 255 35.08 -15.07 45.62
N LEU A 256 34.54 -15.07 46.84
CA LEU A 256 35.22 -14.47 47.98
C LEU A 256 36.41 -15.35 48.39
N PRO A 257 37.52 -14.76 48.84
CA PRO A 257 38.65 -15.54 49.29
C PRO A 257 38.32 -16.23 50.62
N THR A 258 38.54 -17.54 50.68
CA THR A 258 38.22 -18.40 51.83
C THR A 258 39.45 -19.21 52.27
N ALA A 259 39.41 -19.78 53.48
CA ALA A 259 40.52 -20.55 54.05
C ALA A 259 40.97 -21.69 53.13
N LYS A 260 42.28 -21.88 52.95
CA LYS A 260 42.84 -22.97 52.13
C LYS A 260 43.23 -24.13 53.03
N TRP A 261 42.78 -25.34 52.69
CA TRP A 261 43.22 -26.56 53.35
C TRP A 261 44.49 -27.08 52.68
N LEU A 262 45.54 -27.24 53.47
CA LEU A 262 46.85 -27.72 53.04
C LEU A 262 46.92 -29.23 53.28
N ALA A 263 47.18 -29.99 52.23
CA ALA A 263 47.52 -31.39 52.36
C ALA A 263 49.02 -31.52 52.60
N LEU A 264 49.41 -31.94 53.80
CA LEU A 264 50.77 -32.39 54.10
C LEU A 264 50.84 -33.91 53.99
N SER A 265 52.05 -34.48 54.13
CA SER A 265 52.23 -35.93 54.12
C SER A 265 51.45 -36.61 55.25
N ASP A 266 51.02 -37.85 55.04
CA ASP A 266 50.19 -38.64 55.97
C ASP A 266 50.77 -38.79 57.40
N LEU A 267 52.09 -38.62 57.56
CA LEU A 267 52.80 -38.74 58.84
C LEU A 267 52.95 -37.39 59.59
N GLN A 268 52.53 -36.27 59.01
CA GLN A 268 52.70 -34.92 59.57
C GLN A 268 51.41 -34.40 60.21
N THR A 269 50.97 -35.04 61.28
CA THR A 269 49.75 -34.67 62.03
C THR A 269 49.91 -33.41 62.90
N PHE A 270 51.14 -32.95 63.14
CA PHE A 270 51.44 -31.76 63.95
C PHE A 270 51.58 -30.47 63.14
N ALA A 271 51.57 -30.56 61.80
CA ALA A 271 51.78 -29.42 60.92
C ALA A 271 50.50 -28.58 60.77
N PRO A 272 50.62 -27.26 60.49
CA PRO A 272 49.45 -26.42 60.23
C PRO A 272 48.72 -26.87 58.96
N VAL A 273 47.45 -27.22 59.10
CA VAL A 273 46.60 -27.79 58.01
C VAL A 273 45.81 -26.71 57.26
N VAL A 274 45.80 -25.47 57.77
CA VAL A 274 44.98 -24.39 57.22
C VAL A 274 45.81 -23.13 57.03
N ASP A 275 45.63 -22.47 55.88
CA ASP A 275 46.14 -21.13 55.61
C ASP A 275 44.98 -20.11 55.53
N GLU A 276 45.05 -19.07 56.36
CA GLU A 276 43.97 -18.08 56.59
C GLU A 276 44.41 -16.61 56.35
N GLN A 277 45.47 -16.36 55.58
CA GLN A 277 46.06 -15.01 55.47
C GLN A 277 45.13 -13.92 54.90
N THR A 278 44.18 -14.26 54.01
CA THR A 278 43.27 -13.29 53.37
C THR A 278 41.87 -13.88 53.20
N ILE A 279 41.16 -14.12 54.31
CA ILE A 279 39.86 -14.80 54.28
C ILE A 279 38.72 -13.86 54.66
N VAL A 280 37.55 -14.07 54.04
CA VAL A 280 36.28 -13.43 54.47
C VAL A 280 35.52 -14.32 55.46
N VAL A 281 35.73 -15.64 55.39
CA VAL A 281 35.03 -16.65 56.19
C VAL A 281 36.03 -17.58 56.87
N SER A 282 35.80 -17.89 58.15
CA SER A 282 36.63 -18.77 58.98
C SER A 282 36.71 -20.21 58.41
N SER A 283 37.78 -20.94 58.70
CA SER A 283 37.90 -22.35 58.31
C SER A 283 36.83 -23.25 58.93
N GLN A 284 36.36 -22.94 60.14
CA GLN A 284 35.28 -23.68 60.79
C GLN A 284 33.96 -23.52 60.03
N ASP A 285 33.61 -22.29 59.65
CA ASP A 285 32.36 -22.03 58.93
C ASP A 285 32.43 -22.52 57.48
N LYS A 286 33.61 -22.43 56.84
CA LYS A 286 33.87 -23.10 55.55
C LYS A 286 33.71 -24.63 55.66
N GLY A 287 34.22 -25.23 56.74
CA GLY A 287 34.09 -26.66 57.01
C GLY A 287 32.65 -27.08 57.23
N LYS A 288 31.86 -26.29 57.96
CA LYS A 288 30.40 -26.50 58.11
C LYS A 288 29.70 -26.42 56.77
N LEU A 289 29.95 -25.37 55.98
CA LEU A 289 29.35 -25.20 54.64
C LEU A 289 29.69 -26.38 53.73
N TRP A 290 30.96 -26.82 53.73
CA TRP A 290 31.39 -28.00 52.97
C TRP A 290 30.70 -29.27 53.45
N LEU A 291 30.60 -29.49 54.76
CA LEU A 291 29.93 -30.66 55.33
C LEU A 291 28.45 -30.67 54.95
N GLU A 292 27.77 -29.54 55.06
CA GLU A 292 26.35 -29.38 54.73
C GLU A 292 26.09 -29.61 53.24
N HIS A 293 26.88 -29.00 52.35
CA HIS A 293 26.61 -29.01 50.91
C HIS A 293 27.21 -30.23 50.18
N ILE A 294 28.37 -30.70 50.63
CA ILE A 294 29.13 -31.77 49.98
C ILE A 294 29.15 -33.02 50.85
N GLY A 295 29.52 -32.90 52.13
CA GLY A 295 29.73 -34.05 53.02
C GLY A 295 28.48 -34.89 53.24
N TYR A 296 27.35 -34.29 53.61
CA TYR A 296 26.09 -35.04 53.80
C TYR A 296 25.54 -35.59 52.49
N LYS A 297 25.75 -34.91 51.37
CA LYS A 297 25.36 -35.41 50.05
C LYS A 297 26.17 -36.65 49.65
N GLN A 298 27.47 -36.67 49.96
CA GLN A 298 28.32 -37.85 49.76
C GLN A 298 27.92 -38.99 50.69
N LEU A 299 27.65 -38.69 51.97
CA LEU A 299 27.21 -39.69 52.95
C LEU A 299 25.84 -40.31 52.58
N GLN A 300 24.92 -39.50 52.05
CA GLN A 300 23.65 -39.99 51.53
C GLN A 300 23.84 -40.91 50.31
N ARG A 301 24.77 -40.59 49.41
CA ARG A 301 25.14 -41.47 48.29
C ARG A 301 25.72 -42.80 48.78
N TRP A 302 26.68 -42.77 49.70
CA TRP A 302 27.28 -43.98 50.28
C TRP A 302 26.29 -44.85 51.05
N ASN A 303 25.25 -44.26 51.65
CA ASN A 303 24.19 -45.02 52.32
C ASN A 303 23.15 -45.60 51.33
N GLN A 304 22.99 -44.98 50.16
CA GLN A 304 22.11 -45.46 49.09
C GLN A 304 22.77 -46.55 48.23
N GLU A 305 24.10 -46.53 48.08
CA GLU A 305 24.88 -47.54 47.37
C GLU A 305 24.59 -49.00 47.82
N PRO A 306 24.57 -49.35 49.12
CA PRO A 306 24.22 -50.70 49.57
C PRO A 306 22.72 -51.02 49.43
N TYR A 307 21.83 -50.01 49.45
CA TYR A 307 20.39 -50.20 49.32
C TYR A 307 19.99 -50.45 47.85
N ASN A 308 20.59 -49.71 46.92
CA ASN A 308 20.44 -49.90 45.48
C ASN A 308 21.13 -51.19 45.01
N ALA A 309 22.28 -51.55 45.60
CA ALA A 309 22.93 -52.84 45.34
C ALA A 309 22.10 -54.04 45.87
N ALA A 310 21.36 -53.88 46.97
CA ALA A 310 20.48 -54.91 47.51
C ALA A 310 19.13 -55.03 46.77
N GLN A 311 18.60 -53.93 46.20
CA GLN A 311 17.42 -53.96 45.33
C GLN A 311 17.71 -54.60 43.96
N ALA A 312 18.93 -54.42 43.43
CA ALA A 312 19.37 -55.09 42.19
C ALA A 312 19.59 -56.62 42.35
N LEU A 313 19.60 -57.14 43.59
CA LEU A 313 19.83 -58.56 43.90
C LEU A 313 18.54 -59.33 44.29
N ASN A 314 17.40 -58.65 44.49
CA ASN A 314 16.16 -59.25 45.00
C ASN A 314 14.95 -59.13 44.04
N GLY A 315 15.15 -58.81 42.76
CA GLY A 315 14.08 -58.85 41.75
C GLY A 315 14.13 -60.16 40.96
N GLU A 316 13.25 -61.11 41.28
CA GLU A 316 12.81 -62.19 40.37
C GLU A 316 11.56 -61.71 39.59
N ASP A 317 11.47 -62.14 38.34
CA ASP A 317 10.58 -61.69 37.25
C ASP A 317 9.08 -62.08 37.37
N ASP A 318 8.28 -61.45 36.48
CA ASP A 318 6.89 -61.65 36.02
C ASP A 318 5.80 -60.73 36.66
N ASP A 319 4.98 -59.95 35.93
CA ASP A 319 4.79 -59.69 34.49
C ASP A 319 3.92 -58.39 34.33
N ASP A 320 3.77 -57.93 33.08
CA ASP A 320 2.95 -56.86 32.48
C ASP A 320 3.53 -55.44 32.19
N MET A 321 3.60 -55.21 30.87
CA MET A 321 3.80 -54.03 30.02
C MET A 321 3.74 -52.60 30.60
N LYS A 322 4.78 -51.80 30.28
CA LYS A 322 4.72 -50.78 29.21
C LYS A 322 6.12 -50.29 28.81
N GLU A 323 6.26 -50.16 27.49
CA GLU A 323 7.32 -49.55 26.68
C GLU A 323 7.84 -48.22 27.29
N ASP A 324 9.11 -47.83 27.16
CA ASP A 324 9.70 -47.47 25.87
C ASP A 324 11.19 -47.78 25.76
N VAL A 325 11.50 -48.24 24.55
CA VAL A 325 12.78 -48.52 23.92
C VAL A 325 13.48 -47.20 23.59
N ASP A 326 14.80 -47.12 23.78
CA ASP A 326 15.66 -46.76 22.64
C ASP A 326 17.12 -47.18 22.87
N GLU A 327 17.59 -47.85 21.83
CA GLU A 327 18.82 -48.60 21.68
C GLU A 327 20.02 -47.70 21.36
N ASP A 328 21.20 -48.22 21.72
CA ASP A 328 22.47 -47.88 21.09
C ASP A 328 22.42 -48.09 19.57
N GLU A 329 22.97 -47.15 18.79
CA GLU A 329 23.60 -47.51 17.53
C GLU A 329 24.99 -46.87 17.42
N LYS A 330 25.99 -47.73 17.18
CA LYS A 330 27.23 -47.37 16.49
C LYS A 330 27.02 -47.55 14.99
N GLU A 331 27.45 -46.51 14.27
CA GLU A 331 27.77 -46.38 12.83
C GLU A 331 28.36 -47.65 12.14
N PRO A 332 28.51 -47.75 10.77
CA PRO A 332 28.63 -46.65 9.77
C PRO A 332 28.10 -46.91 8.33
N ASN A 333 28.32 -45.90 7.47
CA ASN A 333 28.30 -45.87 5.99
C ASN A 333 26.91 -45.95 5.32
N GLY A 334 26.49 -45.06 4.43
CA GLY A 334 27.23 -44.17 3.54
C GLY A 334 26.77 -44.44 2.12
N ASP A 335 25.81 -43.69 1.60
CA ASP A 335 25.85 -43.24 0.21
C ASP A 335 24.87 -42.09 -0.05
N THR A 336 25.42 -41.02 -0.60
CA THR A 336 24.76 -39.82 -1.09
C THR A 336 23.87 -40.15 -2.29
N ALA A 337 22.55 -40.00 -2.13
CA ALA A 337 21.63 -39.82 -3.24
C ALA A 337 20.78 -38.57 -3.00
N VAL A 338 21.06 -37.56 -3.80
CA VAL A 338 20.27 -36.34 -3.99
C VAL A 338 18.84 -36.74 -4.35
N VAL A 339 17.88 -36.45 -3.48
CA VAL A 339 16.45 -36.46 -3.82
C VAL A 339 15.91 -35.06 -3.64
N LYS A 340 15.58 -34.45 -4.77
CA LYS A 340 14.65 -33.33 -4.89
C LYS A 340 13.28 -33.89 -4.52
N ASP A 341 12.70 -33.43 -3.42
CA ASP A 341 11.27 -33.59 -3.20
C ASP A 341 10.54 -32.42 -3.87
N ASP A 342 10.33 -32.60 -5.18
CA ASP A 342 9.11 -32.14 -5.84
C ASP A 342 7.96 -32.87 -5.14
N VAL A 343 7.16 -32.14 -4.36
CA VAL A 343 5.91 -32.64 -3.80
C VAL A 343 4.94 -32.87 -4.95
N ASN A 344 4.98 -34.07 -5.50
CA ASN A 344 4.00 -34.58 -6.44
C ASN A 344 2.75 -35.01 -5.64
N MET A 345 1.93 -34.05 -5.22
CA MET A 345 0.53 -34.31 -4.91
C MET A 345 -0.24 -34.45 -6.23
N THR A 346 -0.06 -35.57 -6.92
CA THR A 346 -1.11 -36.10 -7.79
C THR A 346 -1.99 -37.00 -6.94
N GLN A 347 -2.87 -36.38 -6.15
CA GLN A 347 -4.19 -36.96 -6.03
C GLN A 347 -4.78 -36.87 -7.44
N GLU A 348 -5.11 -38.00 -8.04
CA GLU A 348 -5.95 -38.04 -9.23
C GLU A 348 -7.26 -37.33 -8.86
N ILE A 349 -7.33 -36.04 -9.19
CA ILE A 349 -8.61 -35.38 -9.39
C ILE A 349 -9.17 -36.12 -10.60
N GLU A 350 -10.15 -37.00 -10.36
CA GLU A 350 -11.04 -37.44 -11.42
C GLU A 350 -11.57 -36.17 -12.08
N VAL A 351 -10.99 -35.79 -13.21
CA VAL A 351 -11.48 -34.67 -14.01
C VAL A 351 -12.87 -35.10 -14.43
N PRO A 352 -13.95 -34.50 -13.90
CA PRO A 352 -15.27 -34.82 -14.36
C PRO A 352 -15.27 -34.51 -15.86
N GLY A 353 -15.79 -35.42 -16.69
CA GLY A 353 -16.00 -35.15 -18.11
C GLY A 353 -16.72 -33.80 -18.29
N PRO A 354 -16.62 -33.16 -19.47
CA PRO A 354 -17.05 -31.78 -19.67
C PRO A 354 -18.47 -31.58 -19.14
N VAL A 355 -18.58 -30.95 -17.98
CA VAL A 355 -19.86 -30.58 -17.39
C VAL A 355 -20.32 -29.37 -18.18
N GLU A 356 -21.45 -29.48 -18.86
CA GLU A 356 -22.12 -28.32 -19.46
C GLU A 356 -22.54 -27.39 -18.31
N LEU A 357 -21.73 -26.36 -18.06
CA LEU A 357 -22.02 -25.33 -17.08
C LEU A 357 -23.31 -24.62 -17.49
N THR A 358 -24.29 -24.64 -16.60
CA THR A 358 -25.51 -23.86 -16.79
C THR A 358 -25.23 -22.38 -16.53
N ASN A 359 -26.10 -21.47 -16.98
CA ASN A 359 -25.98 -20.04 -16.67
C ASN A 359 -25.99 -19.78 -15.14
N GLU A 360 -26.65 -20.63 -14.36
CA GLU A 360 -26.71 -20.53 -12.90
C GLU A 360 -25.36 -20.90 -12.25
N ASP A 361 -24.67 -21.91 -12.79
CA ASP A 361 -23.32 -22.28 -12.34
C ASP A 361 -22.30 -21.16 -12.61
N LEU A 362 -22.44 -20.43 -13.72
CA LEU A 362 -21.61 -19.27 -14.05
C LEU A 362 -21.77 -18.12 -13.04
N PHE A 363 -23.00 -17.85 -12.58
CA PHE A 363 -23.22 -16.87 -11.51
C PHE A 363 -22.61 -17.32 -10.18
N ASN A 364 -22.77 -18.60 -9.83
CA ASN A 364 -22.19 -19.17 -8.62
C ASN A 364 -20.67 -19.11 -8.61
N ILE A 365 -20.02 -19.35 -9.76
CA ILE A 365 -18.55 -19.23 -9.91
C ILE A 365 -18.11 -17.77 -9.79
N TYR A 366 -18.85 -16.83 -10.37
CA TYR A 366 -18.53 -15.41 -10.30
C TYR A 366 -18.64 -14.84 -8.87
N GLU A 367 -19.63 -15.29 -8.10
CA GLU A 367 -19.86 -14.85 -6.71
C GLU A 367 -19.09 -15.66 -5.66
N TRP A 368 -18.39 -16.72 -6.06
CA TRP A 368 -17.67 -17.59 -5.14
C TRP A 368 -16.50 -16.86 -4.46
N ASN A 369 -16.49 -16.89 -3.14
CA ASN A 369 -15.36 -16.46 -2.32
C ASN A 369 -14.96 -17.59 -1.34
N PRO A 370 -13.68 -17.69 -0.94
CA PRO A 370 -13.24 -18.62 0.11
C PRO A 370 -13.98 -18.42 1.45
N SER A 371 -14.59 -17.26 1.65
CA SER A 371 -15.42 -16.92 2.80
C SER A 371 -16.88 -17.32 2.68
N ASN A 372 -17.26 -18.20 1.74
CA ASN A 372 -18.65 -18.64 1.57
C ASN A 372 -18.93 -20.05 2.16
N THR A 373 -17.91 -20.78 2.67
CA THR A 373 -18.09 -22.11 3.28
C THR A 373 -18.74 -22.01 4.66
N LEU A 374 -19.99 -22.44 4.82
CA LEU A 374 -20.68 -22.37 6.10
C LEU A 374 -20.56 -23.70 6.83
N ASP A 375 -20.12 -23.65 8.07
CA ASP A 375 -20.05 -24.80 8.95
C ASP A 375 -21.34 -24.88 9.80
N ASP A 376 -21.77 -26.10 10.12
CA ASP A 376 -23.03 -26.35 10.83
C ASP A 376 -23.01 -25.79 12.27
N ASP A 377 -21.83 -25.71 12.89
CA ASP A 377 -21.61 -25.15 14.23
C ASP A 377 -21.99 -23.66 14.30
N VAL A 378 -21.76 -22.91 13.22
CA VAL A 378 -22.18 -21.51 13.09
C VAL A 378 -23.70 -21.41 13.09
N ILE A 379 -24.38 -22.27 12.34
CA ILE A 379 -25.85 -22.27 12.23
C ILE A 379 -26.49 -22.57 13.59
N GLU A 380 -25.97 -23.59 14.28
CA GLU A 380 -26.42 -23.97 15.62
C GLU A 380 -26.22 -22.83 16.62
N ALA A 381 -25.03 -22.22 16.66
CA ALA A 381 -24.75 -21.11 17.55
C ALA A 381 -25.66 -19.88 17.32
N PHE A 382 -26.05 -19.60 16.08
CA PHE A 382 -27.00 -18.53 15.76
C PHE A 382 -28.44 -18.87 16.20
N ASN A 383 -28.85 -20.13 16.08
CA ASN A 383 -30.17 -20.59 16.53
C ASN A 383 -30.28 -20.56 18.07
N GLU A 384 -29.20 -20.89 18.76
CA GLU A 384 -29.13 -20.93 20.24
C GLU A 384 -28.80 -19.57 20.88
N GLY A 385 -28.35 -18.58 20.09
CA GLY A 385 -27.97 -17.26 20.57
C GLY A 385 -26.59 -17.21 21.26
N GLN A 386 -25.71 -18.17 20.98
CA GLN A 386 -24.34 -18.28 21.53
C GLN A 386 -23.27 -17.73 20.55
N GLU A 387 -23.67 -16.85 19.63
CA GLU A 387 -22.84 -16.28 18.56
C GLU A 387 -21.55 -15.59 19.06
N GLN A 388 -21.60 -14.90 20.22
CA GLN A 388 -20.43 -14.24 20.80
C GLN A 388 -19.44 -15.22 21.45
N GLU A 389 -19.95 -16.28 22.07
CA GLU A 389 -19.12 -17.28 22.72
C GLU A 389 -18.34 -18.10 21.68
N LEU A 390 -19.02 -18.50 20.60
CA LEU A 390 -18.39 -19.14 19.45
C LEU A 390 -17.29 -18.27 18.84
N LEU A 391 -17.56 -16.97 18.64
CA LEU A 391 -16.57 -16.03 18.12
C LEU A 391 -15.35 -15.93 19.05
N SER A 392 -15.57 -15.82 20.37
CA SER A 392 -14.47 -15.77 21.34
C SER A 392 -13.62 -17.04 21.33
N MET A 393 -14.25 -18.22 21.22
CA MET A 393 -13.56 -19.50 21.14
C MET A 393 -12.71 -19.60 19.86
N LYS A 394 -13.29 -19.27 18.70
CA LYS A 394 -12.60 -19.34 17.40
C LYS A 394 -11.45 -18.32 17.31
N LEU A 395 -11.60 -17.13 17.89
CA LEU A 395 -10.50 -16.16 18.01
C LEU A 395 -9.37 -16.64 18.93
N ALA A 396 -9.69 -17.32 20.02
CA ALA A 396 -8.69 -17.93 20.90
C ALA A 396 -7.92 -19.05 20.18
N GLU A 397 -8.60 -19.87 19.39
CA GLU A 397 -8.00 -20.89 18.53
C GLU A 397 -7.10 -20.27 17.45
N LEU A 398 -7.55 -19.21 16.79
CA LEU A 398 -6.72 -18.48 15.83
C LEU A 398 -5.45 -17.94 16.50
N GLN A 399 -5.56 -17.43 17.73
CA GLN A 399 -4.42 -16.98 18.50
C GLN A 399 -3.45 -18.12 18.87
N SER A 400 -3.94 -19.31 19.23
CA SER A 400 -3.07 -20.46 19.53
C SER A 400 -2.33 -20.94 18.28
N LEU A 401 -3.03 -21.10 17.15
CA LEU A 401 -2.41 -21.47 15.87
C LEU A 401 -1.36 -20.44 15.42
N ARG A 402 -1.63 -19.14 15.63
CA ARG A 402 -0.67 -18.08 15.34
C ARG A 402 0.58 -18.17 16.24
N LYS A 403 0.43 -18.51 17.51
CA LYS A 403 1.57 -18.73 18.43
C LYS A 403 2.41 -19.92 17.97
N GLU A 404 1.78 -21.05 17.66
CA GLU A 404 2.47 -22.23 17.14
C GLU A 404 3.22 -21.94 15.83
N ARG A 405 2.63 -21.13 14.94
CA ARG A 405 3.27 -20.67 13.71
C ARG A 405 4.54 -19.86 13.99
N PHE A 406 4.48 -18.93 14.95
CA PHE A 406 5.64 -18.12 15.32
C PHE A 406 6.73 -18.93 16.02
N GLU A 407 6.35 -19.91 16.85
CA GLU A 407 7.29 -20.85 17.47
C GLU A 407 8.02 -21.69 16.43
N LYS A 408 7.33 -22.12 15.37
CA LYS A 408 7.90 -22.85 14.22
C LYS A 408 8.56 -21.94 13.17
N ALA A 409 8.55 -20.62 13.36
CA ALA A 409 9.07 -19.61 12.44
C ALA A 409 8.54 -19.74 10.98
N LEU A 410 7.31 -20.20 10.81
CA LEU A 410 6.68 -20.34 9.49
C LEU A 410 6.09 -18.98 9.03
N PRO A 411 6.44 -18.46 7.84
CA PRO A 411 5.99 -17.14 7.40
C PRO A 411 4.53 -17.11 6.94
N LEU A 412 4.06 -18.21 6.33
CA LEU A 412 2.73 -18.31 5.75
C LEU A 412 1.74 -18.91 6.77
N PRO A 413 0.49 -18.42 6.81
CA PRO A 413 -0.56 -19.03 7.62
C PRO A 413 -0.94 -20.42 7.10
N THR A 414 -1.43 -21.28 7.99
CA THR A 414 -1.97 -22.60 7.58
C THR A 414 -3.36 -22.46 6.97
N GLN A 415 -3.79 -23.45 6.17
CA GLN A 415 -5.15 -23.44 5.58
C GLN A 415 -6.25 -23.38 6.66
N ARG A 416 -6.03 -24.03 7.81
CA ARG A 416 -6.93 -23.96 8.97
C ARG A 416 -7.00 -22.55 9.56
N GLU A 417 -5.87 -21.85 9.69
CA GLU A 417 -5.85 -20.45 10.17
C GLU A 417 -6.62 -19.53 9.21
N THR A 418 -6.47 -19.73 7.90
CA THR A 418 -7.23 -18.95 6.91
C THR A 418 -8.73 -19.26 6.92
N GLY A 419 -9.11 -20.53 7.08
CA GLY A 419 -10.52 -20.95 7.22
C GLY A 419 -11.17 -20.30 8.44
N LEU A 420 -10.54 -20.44 9.62
CA LEU A 420 -11.01 -19.82 10.87
C LEU A 420 -11.09 -18.30 10.78
N HIS A 421 -10.15 -17.64 10.09
CA HIS A 421 -10.22 -16.21 9.84
C HIS A 421 -11.47 -15.82 9.05
N HIS A 422 -11.78 -16.56 7.98
CA HIS A 422 -12.96 -16.30 7.15
C HIS A 422 -14.27 -16.63 7.89
N GLU A 423 -14.31 -17.68 8.70
CA GLU A 423 -15.41 -17.99 9.62
C GLU A 423 -15.65 -16.83 10.60
N CYS A 424 -14.60 -16.39 11.32
CA CYS A 424 -14.69 -15.29 12.28
C CYS A 424 -15.15 -13.99 11.62
N PHE A 425 -14.62 -13.66 10.43
CA PHE A 425 -15.01 -12.46 9.69
C PHE A 425 -16.51 -12.48 9.34
N ARG A 426 -17.03 -13.63 8.91
CA ARG A 426 -18.44 -13.78 8.58
C ARG A 426 -19.34 -13.71 9.82
N LEU A 427 -18.98 -14.42 10.90
CA LEU A 427 -19.69 -14.36 12.18
C LEU A 427 -19.86 -12.90 12.62
N LEU A 428 -18.77 -12.12 12.57
CA LEU A 428 -18.78 -10.71 12.93
C LEU A 428 -19.69 -9.88 12.00
N ASN A 429 -19.64 -10.14 10.69
CA ASN A 429 -20.51 -9.48 9.72
C ASN A 429 -21.99 -9.76 9.97
N GLU A 430 -22.36 -11.01 10.20
CA GLU A 430 -23.75 -11.41 10.49
C GLU A 430 -24.26 -10.85 11.82
N ILE A 431 -23.42 -10.84 12.87
CA ILE A 431 -23.73 -10.20 14.15
C ILE A 431 -23.97 -8.70 13.95
N MET A 432 -23.17 -8.03 13.12
CA MET A 432 -23.36 -6.60 12.81
C MET A 432 -24.67 -6.34 12.03
N ILE A 433 -24.99 -7.19 11.05
CA ILE A 433 -26.23 -7.08 10.26
C ILE A 433 -27.47 -7.33 11.12
N LYS A 434 -27.44 -8.34 12.00
CA LYS A 434 -28.55 -8.70 12.89
C LYS A 434 -28.72 -7.72 14.04
N GLY A 435 -27.62 -7.23 14.61
CA GLY A 435 -27.62 -6.40 15.81
C GLY A 435 -27.90 -4.92 15.57
N ASP A 436 -27.72 -4.40 14.34
CA ASP A 436 -27.69 -2.96 14.04
C ASP A 436 -26.76 -2.17 14.99
N ILE A 437 -25.74 -2.84 15.53
CA ILE A 437 -24.74 -2.27 16.44
C ILE A 437 -23.55 -1.86 15.58
N MET A 438 -23.37 -0.57 15.35
CA MET A 438 -22.14 -0.06 14.77
C MET A 438 -21.02 -0.03 15.82
N PRO A 439 -19.89 -0.71 15.58
CA PRO A 439 -18.75 -0.65 16.49
C PRO A 439 -18.11 0.75 16.47
N ASP A 440 -17.70 1.27 17.63
CA ASP A 440 -16.94 2.54 17.75
C ASP A 440 -15.46 2.34 17.36
N VAL A 441 -15.23 1.89 16.13
CA VAL A 441 -13.89 1.80 15.54
C VAL A 441 -13.74 2.98 14.60
N ARG A 442 -12.77 3.86 14.88
CA ARG A 442 -12.44 4.98 14.02
C ARG A 442 -11.42 4.53 12.98
N PRO A 443 -11.82 4.31 11.70
CA PRO A 443 -10.85 3.99 10.66
C PRO A 443 -9.87 5.16 10.47
N SER A 444 -8.67 4.85 9.99
CA SER A 444 -7.73 5.90 9.59
C SER A 444 -8.31 6.72 8.46
N MET A 445 -8.28 8.05 8.58
CA MET A 445 -8.72 8.99 7.53
C MET A 445 -7.86 8.93 6.26
N LEU A 446 -6.72 8.23 6.32
CA LEU A 446 -5.75 8.12 5.25
C LEU A 446 -5.73 6.68 4.73
N LEU A 447 -5.82 6.54 3.41
CA LEU A 447 -5.69 5.29 2.68
C LEU A 447 -4.38 5.32 1.87
N PRO A 448 -3.52 4.29 1.93
CA PRO A 448 -2.39 4.20 1.02
C PRO A 448 -2.89 4.08 -0.43
N THR A 449 -2.38 4.95 -1.29
CA THR A 449 -2.70 4.97 -2.73
C THR A 449 -1.40 5.05 -3.51
N GLU A 450 -1.37 4.39 -4.67
CA GLU A 450 -0.22 4.49 -5.57
C GLU A 450 -0.14 5.90 -6.16
N GLN A 451 1.08 6.42 -6.30
CA GLN A 451 1.34 7.73 -6.86
C GLN A 451 2.07 7.60 -8.19
N PHE A 452 1.82 8.54 -9.09
CA PHE A 452 2.48 8.59 -10.39
C PHE A 452 3.98 8.92 -10.24
N ILE A 453 4.84 8.09 -10.84
CA ILE A 453 6.30 8.26 -10.79
C ILE A 453 6.81 8.59 -12.20
N TYR A 454 7.67 9.60 -12.29
CA TYR A 454 8.33 9.99 -13.54
C TYR A 454 9.85 10.07 -13.35
N ASN A 455 10.58 9.76 -14.42
CA ASN A 455 12.03 9.90 -14.46
C ASN A 455 12.43 11.36 -14.62
N GLY A 456 13.61 11.73 -14.09
CA GLY A 456 14.20 13.04 -14.33
C GLY A 456 14.50 13.26 -15.82
N THR A 457 14.24 14.47 -16.31
CA THR A 457 14.45 14.84 -17.72
C THR A 457 15.88 15.27 -18.03
N LEU A 458 16.70 15.52 -17.01
CA LEU A 458 18.10 15.89 -17.18
C LEU A 458 18.93 14.65 -17.55
N PRO A 459 19.67 14.68 -18.66
CA PRO A 459 20.52 13.56 -19.03
C PRO A 459 21.66 13.39 -18.01
N VAL A 460 22.00 12.14 -17.71
CA VAL A 460 23.11 11.83 -16.81
C VAL A 460 24.42 12.23 -17.48
N PRO A 461 25.28 13.04 -16.83
CA PRO A 461 26.59 13.38 -17.39
C PRO A 461 27.46 12.12 -17.44
N GLN A 462 27.76 11.63 -18.64
CA GLN A 462 28.73 10.56 -18.79
C GLN A 462 30.13 11.14 -18.55
N GLN A 463 30.76 10.75 -17.44
CA GLN A 463 32.18 11.04 -17.24
C GLN A 463 32.96 10.28 -18.31
N ASN A 464 33.46 10.99 -19.32
CA ASN A 464 34.42 10.46 -20.28
C ASN A 464 35.72 10.14 -19.54
N HIS A 465 35.80 8.99 -18.88
CA HIS A 465 37.08 8.49 -18.40
C HIS A 465 37.98 8.27 -19.63
N PRO A 466 39.11 8.98 -19.75
CA PRO A 466 40.00 8.77 -20.88
C PRO A 466 40.49 7.32 -20.81
N ARG A 467 40.07 6.50 -21.78
CA ARG A 467 40.57 5.13 -21.95
C ARG A 467 42.09 5.21 -22.02
N LYS A 468 42.77 4.79 -20.95
CA LYS A 468 44.23 4.64 -20.93
C LYS A 468 44.58 3.63 -22.01
N LYS A 469 45.05 4.10 -23.17
CA LYS A 469 45.62 3.25 -24.21
C LYS A 469 46.85 2.58 -23.61
N TYR A 470 46.73 1.32 -23.21
CA TYR A 470 47.90 0.49 -22.92
C TYR A 470 48.72 0.40 -24.21
N LYS A 471 49.89 1.07 -24.22
CA LYS A 471 50.91 0.83 -25.24
C LYS A 471 51.41 -0.59 -25.06
N THR A 472 50.95 -1.51 -25.89
CA THR A 472 51.60 -2.79 -26.10
C THR A 472 53.01 -2.51 -26.60
N ARG A 473 54.02 -2.79 -25.76
CA ARG A 473 55.42 -2.84 -26.16
C ARG A 473 55.59 -4.04 -27.11
N ARG A 474 56.18 -3.78 -28.27
CA ARG A 474 56.66 -4.78 -29.23
C ARG A 474 57.71 -5.69 -28.61
#